data_AF-A0A535BRW9-F1
#
_entry.id   AF-A0A535BRW9-F1
#
_cell.length_a   1.000
_cell.length_b   1.000
_cell.length_c   1.000
_cell.angle_alpha   90.00
_cell.angle_beta   90.00
_cell.angle_gamma   90.00
#
_symmetry.space_group_name_H-M   'P 1'
#
loop_
_entity.id
_entity.type
_entity.pdbx_description
1 polymer ?
#
loop_
_entity_poly.entity_id
_entity_poly.type
_entity_poly.pdbx_seq_one_letter_code
_entity_poly.pdbx_strand_id
1 'polypeptide(L)' 'GAPVIAYGNFINTVITFIIVAFVVFLLARALVKATANTKPCPRCAMDVPIPATRCPFCTSDLGVPAARGAAV' A
#
# COMPACT_ATOMS: atom_id res chain seq x y z
N GLY A 1 50.30 5.52 16.92
CA GLY A 1 49.42 4.36 16.74
C GLY A 1 49.01 4.30 15.30
N ALA A 2 49.20 3.17 14.63
CA ALA A 2 48.82 3.01 13.22
C ALA A 2 47.29 3.11 13.09
N PRO A 3 46.76 3.86 12.11
CA PRO A 3 45.33 3.92 11.87
C PRO A 3 44.86 2.55 11.36
N VAL A 4 44.21 1.79 12.25
CA VAL A 4 43.50 0.59 11.84
C VAL A 4 42.23 1.05 11.15
N ILE A 5 42.25 1.10 9.82
CA ILE A 5 41.01 1.29 9.07
C ILE A 5 40.20 0.02 9.26
N ALA A 6 39.25 0.06 10.19
CA ALA A 6 38.34 -1.04 10.47
C ALA A 6 37.34 -1.21 9.32
N TYR A 7 37.84 -1.64 8.16
CA TYR A 7 37.03 -1.94 6.97
C TYR A 7 35.89 -2.90 7.29
N GLY A 8 36.10 -3.80 8.25
CA GLY A 8 35.07 -4.72 8.74
C GLY A 8 33.81 -4.01 9.23
N ASN A 9 33.93 -2.93 10.01
CA ASN A 9 32.76 -2.24 10.54
C ASN A 9 32.03 -1.42 9.47
N PHE A 10 32.77 -0.71 8.61
CA PHE A 10 32.15 0.05 7.52
C PHE A 10 31.41 -0.88 6.56
N ILE A 11 32.03 -1.97 6.13
CA ILE A 11 31.42 -2.94 5.23
C ILE A 11 30.20 -3.62 5.89
N ASN A 12 30.27 -3.94 7.19
CA ASN A 12 29.13 -4.50 7.92
C ASN A 12 27.95 -3.50 7.98
N THR A 13 28.20 -2.22 8.24
CA THR A 13 27.15 -1.19 8.22
C THR A 13 26.52 -1.02 6.84
N VAL A 14 27.30 -1.12 5.76
CA VAL A 14 26.79 -1.05 4.38
C VAL A 14 25.93 -2.27 4.05
N ILE A 15 26.39 -3.48 4.40
CA ILE A 15 25.64 -4.72 4.15
C ILE A 15 24.32 -4.72 4.93
N THR A 16 24.35 -4.37 6.22
CA THR A 16 23.16 -4.31 7.06
C THR A 16 22.15 -3.26 6.56
N PHE A 17 22.62 -2.09 6.11
CA PHE A 17 21.74 -1.08 5.51
C PHE A 17 21.01 -1.60 4.27
N ILE A 18 21.72 -2.28 3.36
CA ILE A 18 21.12 -2.85 2.14
C ILE A 18 20.09 -3.93 2.47
N ILE A 19 20.40 -4.83 3.42
CA ILE A 19 19.48 -5.91 3.83
C ILE A 19 18.20 -5.33 4.43
N VAL A 20 18.31 -4.38 5.37
CA VAL A 20 17.15 -3.77 6.02
C VAL A 20 16.30 -3.00 5.02
N ALA A 21 16.92 -2.23 4.12
CA ALA A 21 16.20 -1.51 3.07
C ALA A 21 15.39 -2.46 2.16
N PHE A 22 15.97 -3.60 1.78
CA PHE A 22 15.29 -4.61 0.97
C PHE A 22 14.11 -5.25 1.70
N VAL A 23 14.28 -5.61 2.98
CA VAL A 23 13.21 -6.18 3.81
C VAL A 23 12.06 -5.17 3.99
N VAL A 24 12.37 -3.92 4.33
CA VAL A 24 11.35 -2.87 4.50
C VAL A 24 10.61 -2.60 3.17
N PHE A 25 11.31 -2.59 2.04
CA PHE A 25 10.69 -2.41 0.73
C PHE A 25 9.71 -3.54 0.38
N LEU A 26 10.08 -4.80 0.64
CA LEU A 26 9.19 -5.94 0.41
C LEU A 26 7.96 -5.90 1.32
N LEU A 27 8.13 -5.54 2.59
CA LEU A 27 7.02 -5.37 3.55
C LEU A 27 6.08 -4.23 3.12
N ALA A 28 6.63 -3.07 2.75
CA ALA A 28 5.83 -1.94 2.28
C ALA A 28 5.06 -2.29 1.01
N ARG A 29 5.68 -2.98 0.04
CA ARG A 29 5.03 -3.42 -1.20
C ARG A 29 3.87 -4.39 -0.93
N ALA A 30 4.04 -5.31 0.01
CA ALA A 30 2.98 -6.25 0.39
C ALA A 30 1.78 -5.55 1.04
N LEU A 31 2.03 -4.57 1.92
CA LEU A 31 0.98 -3.84 2.62
C LEU A 31 0.24 -2.84 1.72
N VAL A 32 0.94 -2.13 0.82
CA VAL A 32 0.32 -1.13 -0.07
C VAL A 32 -0.65 -1.77 -1.09
N LYS A 33 -0.47 -3.05 -1.45
CA LYS A 33 -1.41 -3.76 -2.34
C LYS A 33 -2.77 -4.04 -1.67
N ALA A 34 -2.84 -4.04 -0.34
CA ALA A 34 -4.04 -4.42 0.42
C ALA A 34 -4.95 -3.23 0.79
N THR A 35 -4.56 -1.99 0.51
CA THR A 35 -5.30 -0.79 0.95
C THR A 35 -6.07 -0.09 -0.17
N ALA A 36 -6.53 -0.83 -1.18
CA ALA A 36 -7.57 -0.31 -2.08
C ALA A 36 -8.91 -0.28 -1.32
N ASN A 37 -9.01 0.56 -0.29
CA ASN A 37 -10.20 0.72 0.55
C ASN A 37 -11.33 1.49 -0.16
N THR A 38 -11.05 1.98 -1.36
CA THR A 38 -11.96 2.78 -2.18
C THR A 38 -12.37 2.03 -3.43
N LYS A 39 -13.66 2.08 -3.74
CA LYS A 39 -14.26 1.61 -4.99
C LYS A 39 -14.83 2.81 -5.75
N PRO A 40 -14.69 2.89 -7.08
CA PRO A 40 -15.35 3.93 -7.85
C PRO A 40 -16.87 3.70 -7.84
N CYS A 41 -17.64 4.76 -7.58
CA CYS A 41 -19.10 4.72 -7.64
C CYS A 41 -19.59 4.64 -9.10
N PRO A 42 -20.51 3.72 -9.48
CA PRO A 42 -20.98 3.55 -10.85
C PRO A 42 -21.85 4.71 -11.39
N ARG A 43 -22.25 5.65 -10.53
CA ARG A 43 -23.13 6.78 -10.89
C ARG A 43 -22.40 8.11 -11.05
N CYS A 44 -21.37 8.34 -10.24
CA CYS A 44 -20.63 9.60 -10.20
C CYS A 44 -19.11 9.45 -10.33
N ALA A 45 -18.59 8.23 -10.50
CA ALA A 45 -17.16 7.90 -10.65
C ALA A 45 -16.23 8.36 -9.50
N MET A 46 -16.79 8.85 -8.41
CA MET A 46 -16.03 9.25 -7.22
C MET A 46 -15.59 8.04 -6.40
N ASP A 47 -14.45 8.16 -5.72
CA ASP A 47 -13.93 7.15 -4.80
C ASP A 47 -14.77 7.09 -3.52
N VAL A 48 -15.33 5.91 -3.23
CA VAL A 48 -16.20 5.66 -2.07
C VAL A 48 -15.68 4.45 -1.29
N PRO A 49 -15.74 4.42 0.05
CA PRO A 49 -15.32 3.25 0.82
C PRO A 49 -16.10 1.97 0.43
N ILE A 50 -15.41 0.81 0.41
CA ILE A 50 -15.98 -0.50 0.05
C ILE A 50 -17.30 -0.84 0.78
N PRO A 51 -17.46 -0.60 2.10
CA PRO A 51 -18.71 -0.93 2.80
C PRO A 51 -19.86 0.08 2.62
N ALA A 52 -19.68 1.18 1.88
CA ALA A 52 -20.72 2.19 1.76
C ALA A 52 -21.95 1.71 0.97
N THR A 53 -23.12 1.81 1.61
CA THR A 53 -24.46 1.56 1.04
C THR A 53 -25.06 2.80 0.37
N ARG A 54 -24.60 4.01 0.74
CA ARG A 54 -24.98 5.30 0.14
C ARG A 54 -23.72 6.09 -0.21
N CYS A 55 -23.68 6.67 -1.41
CA CYS A 55 -22.57 7.55 -1.81
C CYS A 55 -22.76 8.97 -1.23
N PRO A 56 -21.75 9.56 -0.55
CA PRO A 56 -21.87 10.91 0.04
C PRO A 56 -21.90 12.03 -1.01
N PHE A 57 -21.37 11.81 -2.21
CA PHE A 57 -21.29 12.84 -3.25
C PHE A 57 -22.54 12.95 -4.12
N CYS A 58 -23.19 11.82 -4.42
CA CYS A 58 -24.37 11.79 -5.29
C CYS A 58 -25.64 11.30 -4.59
N THR A 59 -25.59 10.99 -3.29
CA THR A 59 -26.71 10.47 -2.46
C THR A 59 -27.40 9.20 -3.00
N SER A 60 -26.87 8.61 -4.07
CA SER A 60 -27.42 7.44 -4.73
C SER A 60 -27.27 6.23 -3.81
N ASP A 61 -28.35 5.43 -3.73
CA ASP A 61 -28.32 4.13 -3.07
C ASP A 61 -27.48 3.18 -3.93
N LEU A 62 -26.40 2.66 -3.34
CA LEU A 62 -25.54 1.66 -3.94
C LEU A 62 -25.94 0.26 -3.46
N GLY A 63 -27.22 0.05 -3.17
CA GLY A 63 -27.80 -1.19 -2.66
C GLY A 63 -27.17 -2.42 -3.31
N VAL A 64 -26.64 -3.28 -2.44
CA VAL A 64 -25.71 -4.39 -2.69
C VAL A 64 -24.23 -3.92 -2.73
N PRO A 65 -23.35 -4.42 -1.84
CA PRO A 65 -21.92 -4.15 -1.95
C PRO A 65 -21.46 -4.53 -3.36
N ALA A 66 -21.04 -3.52 -4.12
CA ALA A 66 -20.71 -3.57 -5.55
C ALA A 66 -19.47 -4.43 -5.89
N ALA A 67 -19.25 -5.54 -5.19
CA ALA A 67 -18.24 -6.55 -5.47
C ALA A 67 -18.65 -7.54 -6.57
N ARG A 68 -19.90 -7.48 -7.08
CA ARG A 68 -20.46 -8.46 -8.01
C ARG A 68 -20.70 -7.97 -9.45
N GLY A 69 -20.24 -6.76 -9.80
CA GLY A 69 -20.59 -6.10 -11.08
C GLY A 69 -19.44 -5.78 -12.04
N ALA A 70 -18.19 -6.13 -11.74
CA ALA A 70 -17.03 -5.82 -12.59
C ALA A 70 -16.57 -7.00 -13.48
N ALA A 71 -17.49 -7.89 -13.84
CA ALA A 71 -17.25 -8.98 -14.77
C ALA A 71 -18.41 -9.12 -15.76
N VAL A 72 -18.54 -8.13 -16.65
CA VAL A 72 -19.10 -8.29 -18.00
C VAL A 72 -18.34 -7.37 -18.94
#